data_AF-A0A6I1H2K3-F1
#
_entry.id   AF-A0A6I1H2K3-F1
#
_cell.length_a   1.000
_cell.length_b   1.000
_cell.length_c   1.000
_cell.angle_alpha   90.00
_cell.angle_beta   90.00
_cell.angle_gamma   90.00
#
_symmetry.space_group_name_H-M   'P 1'
#
loop_
_entity.id
_entity.type
_entity.pdbx_description
1 polymer ?
#
loop_
_entity_poly.entity_id
_entity_poly.type
_entity_poly.pdbx_seq_one_letter_code
_entity_poly.pdbx_strand_id
1 'polypeptide(L)'
;KGEVTRGIEVVEFACGIPQLMKGEYSEQVAGGIDAWSIRQALGVCVGITPFNFPVMVPMWMFPMAIACGNTFVLKPSERDPSASLLLAQLLTDAGLPDGVFNVVQGDKEAVDGLLHHPDVRAVSFVGSTPIAETIYATGCAQGKRVQALGGAKNHMVVMPDADIPQTVDALMGAAFGSAGERCMAISVVVAVGNVADQLVEALVPRIAALKITQGMDLSAEMGPVVTQVHKDKIAG
;
A
#
# COMPACT_ATOMS: atom_id res chain seq x y z
N LYS A 1 5.70 -13.90 -3.10
CA LYS A 1 4.89 -14.41 -4.24
C LYS A 1 3.51 -13.75 -4.29
N GLY A 2 2.67 -13.91 -3.26
CA GLY A 2 1.32 -13.29 -3.25
C GLY A 2 1.32 -11.78 -3.47
N GLU A 3 2.25 -11.05 -2.85
CA GLU A 3 2.41 -9.61 -3.08
C GLU A 3 2.69 -9.25 -4.55
N VAL A 4 3.57 -10.00 -5.22
CA VAL A 4 3.92 -9.78 -6.63
C VAL A 4 2.70 -10.01 -7.52
N THR A 5 1.93 -11.07 -7.27
CA THR A 5 0.67 -11.32 -7.99
C THR A 5 -0.29 -10.15 -7.83
N ARG A 6 -0.48 -9.65 -6.60
CA ARG A 6 -1.31 -8.46 -6.35
C ARG A 6 -0.80 -7.22 -7.07
N GLY A 7 0.51 -7.02 -7.16
CA GLY A 7 1.09 -5.93 -7.96
C GLY A 7 0.79 -6.09 -9.45
N ILE A 8 0.92 -7.29 -10.00
CA ILE A 8 0.62 -7.60 -11.41
C ILE A 8 -0.84 -7.30 -11.72
N GLU A 9 -1.79 -7.74 -10.89
CA GLU A 9 -3.23 -7.45 -11.06
C GLU A 9 -3.51 -5.93 -11.18
N VAL A 10 -2.73 -5.11 -10.49
CA VAL A 10 -2.87 -3.65 -10.56
C VAL A 10 -2.34 -3.10 -11.88
N VAL A 11 -1.23 -3.64 -12.38
CA VAL A 11 -0.71 -3.29 -13.71
C VAL A 11 -1.68 -3.73 -14.81
N GLU A 12 -2.26 -4.94 -14.69
CA GLU A 12 -3.30 -5.42 -15.60
C GLU A 12 -4.51 -4.48 -15.61
N PHE A 13 -4.97 -4.05 -14.43
CA PHE A 13 -6.02 -3.04 -14.32
C PHE A 13 -5.61 -1.69 -14.93
N ALA A 14 -4.36 -1.26 -14.70
CA ALA A 14 -3.81 -0.01 -15.23
C ALA A 14 -3.82 0.04 -16.77
N CYS A 15 -3.62 -1.09 -17.45
CA CYS A 15 -3.70 -1.20 -18.90
C CYS A 15 -5.09 -0.82 -19.46
N GLY A 16 -6.16 -0.94 -18.67
CA GLY A 16 -7.52 -0.56 -19.05
C GLY A 16 -7.89 0.92 -18.78
N ILE A 17 -7.03 1.67 -18.08
CA ILE A 17 -7.35 3.03 -17.61
C ILE A 17 -7.64 4.05 -18.71
N PRO A 18 -7.00 4.01 -19.90
CA PRO A 18 -7.37 4.93 -20.98
C PRO A 18 -8.87 4.89 -21.33
N GLN A 19 -9.53 3.72 -21.19
CA GLN A 19 -10.98 3.61 -21.37
C GLN A 19 -11.76 4.33 -20.26
N LEU A 20 -11.29 4.27 -19.01
CA LEU A 20 -11.89 4.94 -17.85
C LEU A 20 -11.59 6.45 -17.80
N MET A 21 -10.69 6.93 -18.66
CA MET A 21 -10.33 8.35 -18.79
C MET A 21 -11.21 9.13 -19.78
N LYS A 22 -12.12 8.46 -20.49
CA LYS A 22 -13.07 9.12 -21.39
C LYS A 22 -13.92 10.14 -20.61
N GLY A 23 -14.04 11.33 -21.20
CA GLY A 23 -14.94 12.35 -20.72
C GLY A 23 -16.35 12.20 -21.28
N GLU A 24 -17.15 13.23 -21.08
CA GLU A 24 -18.55 13.27 -21.51
C GLU A 24 -18.74 14.37 -22.55
N TYR A 25 -19.74 14.21 -23.42
CA TYR A 25 -20.11 15.19 -24.43
C TYR A 25 -21.63 15.33 -24.45
N SER A 26 -22.14 16.56 -24.58
CA SER A 26 -23.56 16.87 -24.64
C SER A 26 -23.79 17.97 -25.67
N GLU A 27 -24.55 17.64 -26.72
CA GLU A 27 -24.96 18.59 -27.75
C GLU A 27 -26.11 19.48 -27.25
N GLN A 28 -26.15 20.73 -27.71
CA GLN A 28 -27.27 21.65 -27.52
C GLN A 28 -27.73 21.78 -26.06
N VAL A 29 -26.78 21.89 -25.11
CA VAL A 29 -27.09 22.19 -23.71
C VAL A 29 -27.80 23.55 -23.56
N ALA A 30 -27.58 24.43 -24.53
CA ALA A 30 -28.41 25.60 -24.83
C ALA A 30 -28.40 25.81 -26.36
N GLY A 31 -29.23 26.74 -26.87
CA GLY A 31 -29.36 26.96 -28.31
C GLY A 31 -28.03 27.30 -28.98
N GLY A 32 -27.52 26.39 -29.82
CA GLY A 32 -26.24 26.53 -30.51
C GLY A 32 -24.99 26.29 -29.64
N ILE A 33 -25.14 25.76 -28.42
CA ILE A 33 -24.04 25.55 -27.48
C ILE A 33 -23.94 24.07 -27.11
N ASP A 34 -22.77 23.48 -27.39
CA ASP A 34 -22.40 22.15 -26.93
C ASP A 34 -21.50 22.25 -25.69
N ALA A 35 -21.48 21.21 -24.87
CA ALA A 35 -20.62 21.11 -23.69
C ALA A 35 -19.92 19.75 -23.63
N TRP A 36 -18.70 19.74 -23.12
CA TRP A 36 -17.95 18.51 -22.92
C TRP A 36 -17.02 18.60 -21.72
N SER A 37 -16.63 17.45 -21.21
CA SER A 37 -15.62 17.31 -20.17
C SER A 37 -14.50 16.42 -20.67
N ILE A 38 -13.29 16.64 -20.16
CA ILE A 38 -12.13 15.79 -20.40
C ILE A 38 -11.39 15.55 -19.09
N ARG A 39 -10.73 14.40 -18.97
CA ARG A 39 -9.81 14.11 -17.87
C ARG A 39 -8.39 14.24 -18.38
N GLN A 40 -7.59 15.07 -17.72
CA GLN A 40 -6.20 15.33 -18.07
C GLN A 40 -5.29 14.93 -16.92
N ALA A 41 -4.06 14.57 -17.24
CA ALA A 41 -2.99 14.37 -16.27
C ALA A 41 -2.80 15.65 -15.43
N LEU A 42 -2.45 15.46 -14.15
CA LEU A 42 -2.18 16.57 -13.23
C LEU A 42 -0.78 17.15 -13.46
N GLY A 43 0.21 16.30 -13.77
CA GLY A 43 1.61 16.67 -13.90
C GLY A 43 2.51 15.64 -13.19
N VAL A 44 3.44 16.12 -12.36
CA VAL A 44 4.33 15.24 -11.57
C VAL A 44 3.59 14.75 -10.32
N CYS A 45 3.52 13.43 -10.17
CA CYS A 45 2.98 12.76 -8.99
C CYS A 45 4.11 12.12 -8.17
N VAL A 46 3.96 12.11 -6.84
CA VAL A 46 4.94 11.51 -5.93
C VAL A 46 4.31 10.37 -5.14
N GLY A 47 5.02 9.26 -5.03
CA GLY A 47 4.68 8.13 -4.15
C GLY A 47 5.71 7.97 -3.05
N ILE A 48 5.28 7.88 -1.80
CA ILE A 48 6.14 7.59 -0.65
C ILE A 48 5.62 6.32 0.01
N THR A 49 6.42 5.25 0.02
CA THR A 49 5.95 3.90 0.36
C THR A 49 6.64 3.31 1.60
N PRO A 50 5.96 2.44 2.35
CA PRO A 50 6.51 1.78 3.54
C PRO A 50 7.34 0.54 3.18
N PHE A 51 7.93 -0.10 4.19
CA PHE A 51 8.76 -1.31 4.05
C PHE A 51 7.98 -2.62 3.94
N ASN A 52 6.71 -2.65 4.35
CA ASN A 52 6.05 -3.94 4.56
C ASN A 52 5.59 -4.62 3.26
N PHE A 53 5.45 -3.84 2.20
CA PHE A 53 5.05 -4.30 0.86
C PHE A 53 5.79 -3.51 -0.22
N PRO A 54 7.09 -3.80 -0.43
CA PRO A 54 7.97 -3.02 -1.31
C PRO A 54 7.71 -3.20 -2.82
N VAL A 55 6.83 -4.13 -3.20
CA VAL A 55 6.38 -4.32 -4.59
C VAL A 55 4.95 -3.83 -4.76
N MET A 56 4.02 -4.35 -3.94
CA MET A 56 2.59 -4.09 -4.13
C MET A 56 2.23 -2.62 -3.91
N VAL A 57 2.76 -1.98 -2.86
CA VAL A 57 2.37 -0.60 -2.55
C VAL A 57 2.87 0.38 -3.61
N PRO A 58 4.14 0.34 -4.07
CA PRO A 58 4.55 1.11 -5.25
C PRO A 58 3.67 0.87 -6.47
N MET A 59 3.39 -0.39 -6.81
CA MET A 59 2.55 -0.75 -7.95
C MET A 59 1.08 -0.33 -7.80
N TRP A 60 0.63 0.02 -6.60
CA TRP A 60 -0.69 0.63 -6.40
C TRP A 60 -0.74 2.10 -6.81
N MET A 61 0.43 2.75 -6.94
CA MET A 61 0.55 4.17 -7.21
C MET A 61 0.99 4.45 -8.64
N PHE A 62 2.19 4.03 -9.03
CA PHE A 62 2.82 4.49 -10.26
C PHE A 62 2.11 3.99 -11.54
N PRO A 63 1.64 2.73 -11.66
CA PRO A 63 1.01 2.26 -12.90
C PRO A 63 -0.24 3.08 -13.24
N MET A 64 -1.06 3.35 -12.22
CA MET A 64 -2.27 4.16 -12.35
C MET A 64 -1.94 5.60 -12.74
N ALA A 65 -0.95 6.22 -12.07
CA ALA A 65 -0.53 7.58 -12.38
C ALA A 65 -0.01 7.71 -13.82
N ILE A 66 0.85 6.78 -14.25
CA ILE A 66 1.42 6.74 -15.60
C ILE A 66 0.35 6.47 -16.65
N ALA A 67 -0.56 5.52 -16.41
CA ALA A 67 -1.65 5.22 -17.33
C ALA A 67 -2.64 6.39 -17.49
N CYS A 68 -2.74 7.27 -16.49
CA CYS A 68 -3.48 8.53 -16.58
C CYS A 68 -2.69 9.67 -17.26
N GLY A 69 -1.45 9.42 -17.70
CA GLY A 69 -0.58 10.38 -18.40
C GLY A 69 0.31 11.24 -17.49
N ASN A 70 0.47 10.89 -16.21
CA ASN A 70 1.36 11.62 -15.30
C ASN A 70 2.79 11.07 -15.35
N THR A 71 3.77 11.87 -14.95
CA THR A 71 5.09 11.36 -14.55
C THR A 71 5.09 11.06 -13.05
N PHE A 72 5.96 10.16 -12.62
CA PHE A 72 5.96 9.66 -11.26
C PHE A 72 7.35 9.63 -10.65
N VAL A 73 7.45 10.11 -9.40
CA VAL A 73 8.65 10.00 -8.56
C VAL A 73 8.31 9.13 -7.35
N LEU A 74 8.92 7.95 -7.27
CA LEU A 74 8.77 7.03 -6.16
C LEU A 74 9.93 7.22 -5.17
N LYS A 75 9.59 7.46 -3.90
CA LYS A 75 10.52 7.36 -2.77
C LYS A 75 10.15 6.12 -1.93
N PRO A 76 10.82 4.99 -2.13
CA PRO A 76 10.54 3.78 -1.38
C PRO A 76 11.14 3.85 0.03
N SER A 77 10.78 2.90 0.88
CA SER A 77 11.42 2.74 2.19
C SER A 77 12.91 2.45 2.02
N GLU A 78 13.73 3.13 2.82
CA GLU A 78 15.19 2.95 2.84
C GLU A 78 15.63 1.57 3.36
N ARG A 79 14.71 0.81 3.97
CA ARG A 79 14.99 -0.51 4.58
C ARG A 79 15.08 -1.63 3.55
N ASP A 80 14.43 -1.47 2.41
CA ASP A 80 14.18 -2.50 1.42
C ASP A 80 14.04 -1.94 -0.02
N PRO A 81 15.00 -1.12 -0.48
CA PRO A 81 14.87 -0.35 -1.72
C PRO A 81 14.97 -1.18 -3.00
N SER A 82 15.52 -2.40 -2.93
CA SER A 82 15.93 -3.19 -4.10
C SER A 82 14.78 -3.53 -5.05
N ALA A 83 13.60 -3.83 -4.50
CA ALA A 83 12.43 -4.18 -5.31
C ALA A 83 11.97 -3.00 -6.19
N SER A 84 11.97 -1.78 -5.64
CA SER A 84 11.58 -0.58 -6.39
C SER A 84 12.58 -0.23 -7.50
N LEU A 85 13.89 -0.47 -7.27
CA LEU A 85 14.91 -0.31 -8.30
C LEU A 85 14.75 -1.35 -9.42
N LEU A 86 14.43 -2.59 -9.08
CA LEU A 86 14.13 -3.63 -10.07
C LEU A 86 12.88 -3.27 -10.91
N LEU A 87 11.82 -2.76 -10.28
CA LEU A 87 10.63 -2.28 -10.99
C LEU A 87 10.97 -1.15 -11.98
N ALA A 88 11.86 -0.23 -11.60
CA ALA A 88 12.33 0.82 -12.50
C ALA A 88 13.02 0.23 -13.74
N GLN A 89 13.94 -0.73 -13.55
CA GLN A 89 14.61 -1.40 -14.66
C GLN A 89 13.62 -2.13 -15.56
N LEU A 90 12.65 -2.85 -14.98
CA LEU A 90 11.63 -3.57 -15.76
C LEU A 90 10.75 -2.63 -16.59
N LEU A 91 10.44 -1.43 -16.11
CA LEU A 91 9.71 -0.42 -16.89
C LEU A 91 10.55 0.13 -18.03
N THR A 92 11.85 0.37 -17.80
CA THR A 92 12.79 0.75 -18.86
C THR A 92 12.87 -0.33 -19.93
N ASP A 93 13.01 -1.60 -19.53
CA ASP A 93 13.05 -2.74 -20.46
C ASP A 93 11.74 -2.89 -21.25
N ALA A 94 10.60 -2.54 -20.64
CA ALA A 94 9.30 -2.49 -21.30
C ALA A 94 9.12 -1.31 -22.26
N GLY A 95 10.09 -0.39 -22.33
CA GLY A 95 10.08 0.76 -23.24
C GLY A 95 9.40 2.02 -22.68
N LEU A 96 9.27 2.15 -21.36
CA LEU A 96 8.79 3.38 -20.75
C LEU A 96 9.77 4.53 -21.04
N PRO A 97 9.31 5.70 -21.54
CA PRO A 97 10.21 6.81 -21.85
C PRO A 97 10.97 7.33 -20.62
N ASP A 98 12.20 7.79 -20.85
CA ASP A 98 13.06 8.37 -19.81
C ASP A 98 12.36 9.52 -19.08
N GLY A 99 12.49 9.54 -17.76
CA GLY A 99 11.90 10.57 -16.90
C GLY A 99 10.42 10.37 -16.55
N VAL A 100 9.72 9.39 -17.14
CA VAL A 100 8.31 9.11 -16.80
C VAL A 100 8.20 8.42 -15.43
N PHE A 101 9.11 7.51 -15.10
CA PHE A 101 9.21 6.90 -13.78
C PHE A 101 10.61 7.11 -13.21
N ASN A 102 10.68 7.68 -12.01
CA ASN A 102 11.92 8.01 -11.33
C ASN A 102 11.87 7.42 -9.92
N VAL A 103 13.01 6.92 -9.43
CA VAL A 103 13.14 6.44 -8.05
C VAL A 103 14.16 7.32 -7.33
N VAL A 104 13.75 7.93 -6.23
CA VAL A 104 14.62 8.73 -5.37
C VAL A 104 14.78 8.02 -4.04
N GLN A 105 16.01 7.64 -3.70
CA GLN A 105 16.34 7.09 -2.38
C GLN A 105 16.60 8.23 -1.40
N GLY A 106 16.33 7.99 -0.12
CA GLY A 106 16.60 8.95 0.94
C GLY A 106 15.72 8.72 2.15
N ASP A 107 15.68 9.68 3.05
CA ASP A 107 14.93 9.63 4.30
C ASP A 107 13.89 10.76 4.35
N LYS A 108 13.80 11.48 5.47
CA LYS A 108 12.95 12.66 5.65
C LYS A 108 13.35 13.82 4.74
N GLU A 109 14.63 14.04 4.46
CA GLU A 109 15.06 15.18 3.64
C GLU A 109 14.53 15.06 2.21
N ALA A 110 14.59 13.85 1.64
CA ALA A 110 14.00 13.57 0.33
C ALA A 110 12.48 13.77 0.32
N VAL A 111 11.78 13.33 1.37
CA VAL A 111 10.33 13.56 1.51
C VAL A 111 10.02 15.06 1.57
N ASP A 112 10.70 15.80 2.44
CA ASP A 112 10.47 17.24 2.61
C ASP A 112 10.76 17.99 1.31
N GLY A 113 11.82 17.64 0.58
CA GLY A 113 12.12 18.18 -0.74
C GLY A 113 10.98 17.94 -1.75
N LEU A 114 10.45 16.72 -1.82
CA LEU A 114 9.33 16.38 -2.71
C LEU A 114 8.03 17.13 -2.34
N LEU A 115 7.76 17.32 -1.04
CA LEU A 115 6.58 18.05 -0.57
C LEU A 115 6.63 19.55 -0.89
N HIS A 116 7.82 20.15 -0.87
CA HIS A 116 8.01 21.58 -1.15
C HIS A 116 8.30 21.88 -2.62
N HIS A 117 8.58 20.86 -3.44
CA HIS A 117 8.85 21.07 -4.87
C HIS A 117 7.62 21.66 -5.58
N PRO A 118 7.76 22.77 -6.35
CA PRO A 118 6.62 23.45 -6.96
C PRO A 118 5.95 22.62 -8.07
N ASP A 119 6.71 21.78 -8.77
CA ASP A 119 6.18 20.98 -9.89
C ASP A 119 5.36 19.76 -9.45
N VAL A 120 5.47 19.35 -8.18
CA VAL A 120 4.70 18.22 -7.66
C VAL A 120 3.25 18.64 -7.47
N ARG A 121 2.32 17.91 -8.11
CA ARG A 121 0.89 18.24 -8.12
C ARG A 121 0.06 17.34 -7.21
N ALA A 122 0.51 16.09 -7.02
CA ALA A 122 -0.15 15.12 -6.17
C ALA A 122 0.85 14.25 -5.40
N VAL A 123 0.46 13.87 -4.18
CA VAL A 123 1.24 13.02 -3.28
C VAL A 123 0.39 11.84 -2.84
N SER A 124 0.88 10.62 -3.03
CA SER A 124 0.35 9.40 -2.47
C SER A 124 1.32 8.89 -1.40
N PHE A 125 0.84 8.79 -0.17
CA PHE A 125 1.60 8.28 0.96
C PHE A 125 0.92 7.07 1.58
N VAL A 126 1.72 6.08 1.95
CA VAL A 126 1.31 4.96 2.79
C VAL A 126 2.36 4.77 3.88
N GLY A 127 1.93 4.71 5.14
CA GLY A 127 2.83 4.50 6.27
C GLY A 127 2.17 4.70 7.63
N SER A 128 2.93 5.14 8.62
CA SER A 128 2.40 5.36 9.98
C SER A 128 1.49 6.59 10.06
N THR A 129 0.51 6.57 10.97
CA THR A 129 -0.45 7.68 11.15
C THR A 129 0.21 9.03 11.44
N PRO A 130 1.20 9.14 12.34
CA PRO A 130 1.84 10.44 12.61
C PRO A 130 2.52 11.05 11.37
N ILE A 131 3.14 10.20 10.55
CA ILE A 131 3.78 10.64 9.29
C ILE A 131 2.71 10.97 8.24
N ALA A 132 1.62 10.18 8.16
CA ALA A 132 0.50 10.43 7.26
C ALA A 132 -0.12 11.81 7.50
N GLU A 133 -0.38 12.15 8.77
CA GLU A 133 -0.92 13.46 9.17
C GLU A 133 0.03 14.60 8.77
N THR A 134 1.33 14.43 9.02
CA THR A 134 2.36 15.43 8.67
C THR A 134 2.43 15.66 7.16
N ILE A 135 2.45 14.59 6.36
CA ILE A 135 2.49 14.66 4.90
C ILE A 135 1.21 15.28 4.34
N TYR A 136 0.05 14.89 4.88
CA TYR A 136 -1.24 15.45 4.50
C TYR A 136 -1.29 16.95 4.77
N ALA A 137 -0.98 17.37 5.99
CA ALA A 137 -0.99 18.79 6.38
C ALA A 137 -0.01 19.61 5.52
N THR A 138 1.23 19.15 5.40
CA THR A 138 2.28 19.85 4.66
C THR A 138 1.96 19.92 3.16
N GLY A 139 1.58 18.80 2.54
CA GLY A 139 1.28 18.78 1.11
C GLY A 139 0.07 19.64 0.76
N CYS A 140 -1.00 19.59 1.56
CA CYS A 140 -2.17 20.45 1.37
C CYS A 140 -1.84 21.94 1.57
N ALA A 141 -1.01 22.29 2.55
CA ALA A 141 -0.54 23.67 2.75
C ALA A 141 0.26 24.20 1.54
N GLN A 142 0.93 23.31 0.80
CA GLN A 142 1.64 23.62 -0.45
C GLN A 142 0.73 23.54 -1.71
N GLY A 143 -0.59 23.45 -1.53
CA GLY A 143 -1.56 23.42 -2.65
C GLY A 143 -1.59 22.11 -3.44
N LYS A 144 -1.02 21.02 -2.91
CA LYS A 144 -0.97 19.71 -3.56
C LYS A 144 -2.18 18.86 -3.18
N ARG A 145 -2.61 17.96 -4.08
CA ARG A 145 -3.59 16.92 -3.72
C ARG A 145 -2.89 15.80 -2.94
N VAL A 146 -3.39 15.44 -1.76
CA VAL A 146 -2.74 14.41 -0.94
C VAL A 146 -3.72 13.29 -0.60
N GLN A 147 -3.29 12.07 -0.89
CA GLN A 147 -3.85 10.84 -0.32
C GLN A 147 -2.83 10.28 0.67
N ALA A 148 -3.22 10.11 1.93
CA ALA A 148 -2.35 9.61 2.99
C ALA A 148 -3.03 8.46 3.74
N LEU A 149 -2.51 7.24 3.59
CA LEU A 149 -2.99 6.06 4.30
C LEU A 149 -2.10 5.84 5.52
N GLY A 150 -2.66 6.10 6.70
CA GLY A 150 -2.01 5.89 7.99
C GLY A 150 -2.07 4.45 8.48
N GLY A 151 -1.60 4.24 9.72
CA GLY A 151 -1.65 2.95 10.39
C GLY A 151 -3.08 2.53 10.72
N ALA A 152 -3.27 1.24 10.94
CA ALA A 152 -4.57 0.65 11.20
C ALA A 152 -4.58 -0.15 12.51
N LYS A 153 -5.79 -0.30 13.08
CA LYS A 153 -6.08 -1.23 14.16
C LYS A 153 -7.28 -2.07 13.75
N ASN A 154 -7.04 -3.11 12.97
CA ASN A 154 -8.13 -3.92 12.44
C ASN A 154 -8.66 -4.89 13.49
N HIS A 155 -9.98 -5.05 13.48
CA HIS A 155 -10.73 -5.90 14.39
C HIS A 155 -11.40 -7.03 13.60
N MET A 156 -11.32 -8.25 14.13
CA MET A 156 -12.15 -9.37 13.70
C MET A 156 -13.21 -9.63 14.76
N VAL A 157 -14.48 -9.51 14.40
CA VAL A 157 -15.60 -9.83 15.31
C VAL A 157 -15.97 -11.30 15.10
N VAL A 158 -15.99 -12.08 16.18
CA VAL A 158 -16.33 -13.51 16.18
C VAL A 158 -17.64 -13.69 16.92
N MET A 159 -18.67 -14.10 16.20
CA MET A 159 -20.01 -14.32 16.72
C MET A 159 -20.14 -15.73 17.34
N PRO A 160 -21.14 -15.98 18.22
CA PRO A 160 -21.34 -17.30 18.84
C PRO A 160 -21.62 -18.45 17.86
N ASP A 161 -22.07 -18.13 16.64
CA ASP A 161 -22.38 -19.07 15.56
C ASP A 161 -21.24 -19.22 14.54
N ALA A 162 -20.07 -18.61 14.79
CA ALA A 162 -18.92 -18.72 13.92
C ALA A 162 -18.34 -20.15 13.90
N ASP A 163 -17.88 -20.57 12.72
CA ASP A 163 -17.07 -21.78 12.58
C ASP A 163 -15.69 -21.55 13.22
N ILE A 164 -15.46 -22.17 14.38
CA ILE A 164 -14.22 -21.95 15.16
C ILE A 164 -12.98 -22.44 14.41
N PRO A 165 -12.92 -23.66 13.86
CA PRO A 165 -11.78 -24.10 13.05
C PRO A 165 -11.42 -23.12 11.93
N GLN A 166 -12.41 -22.70 11.12
CA GLN A 166 -12.18 -21.78 10.01
C GLN A 166 -11.74 -20.39 10.50
N THR A 167 -12.33 -19.91 11.60
CA THR A 167 -11.99 -18.63 12.21
C THR A 167 -10.53 -18.63 12.70
N VAL A 168 -10.09 -19.71 13.35
CA VAL A 168 -8.70 -19.86 13.79
C VAL A 168 -7.74 -19.86 12.60
N ASP A 169 -8.03 -20.59 11.52
CA ASP A 169 -7.19 -20.60 10.32
C ASP A 169 -7.05 -19.19 9.71
N ALA A 170 -8.16 -18.47 9.57
CA ALA A 170 -8.16 -17.10 9.07
C ALA A 170 -7.36 -16.16 9.98
N LEU A 171 -7.54 -16.29 11.30
CA LEU A 171 -6.86 -15.47 12.29
C LEU A 171 -5.35 -15.72 12.30
N MET A 172 -4.91 -16.98 12.18
CA MET A 172 -3.49 -17.32 12.13
C MET A 172 -2.77 -16.61 10.98
N GLY A 173 -3.36 -16.66 9.77
CA GLY A 173 -2.79 -15.97 8.60
C GLY A 173 -2.90 -14.44 8.68
N ALA A 174 -3.98 -13.92 9.26
CA ALA A 174 -4.21 -12.47 9.35
C ALA A 174 -3.40 -11.79 10.46
N ALA A 175 -3.14 -12.47 11.57
CA ALA A 175 -2.41 -11.91 12.70
C ALA A 175 -0.89 -12.12 12.59
N PHE A 176 -0.45 -13.33 12.18
CA PHE A 176 0.97 -13.71 12.22
C PHE A 176 1.64 -13.76 10.83
N GLY A 177 0.85 -13.75 9.75
CA GLY A 177 1.40 -13.64 8.39
C GLY A 177 2.21 -12.35 8.22
N SER A 178 3.40 -12.47 7.61
CA SER A 178 4.39 -11.39 7.53
C SER A 178 4.73 -10.77 8.90
N ALA A 179 4.81 -11.62 9.94
CA ALA A 179 5.07 -11.22 11.33
C ALA A 179 4.10 -10.14 11.87
N GLY A 180 2.89 -10.05 11.30
CA GLY A 180 1.90 -9.04 11.66
C GLY A 180 2.20 -7.62 11.16
N GLU A 181 3.28 -7.41 10.41
CA GLU A 181 3.70 -6.10 9.89
C GLU A 181 2.85 -5.65 8.68
N ARG A 182 1.54 -5.95 8.66
CA ARG A 182 0.62 -5.63 7.56
C ARG A 182 -0.40 -4.60 8.01
N CYS A 183 -0.71 -3.62 7.17
CA CYS A 183 -1.78 -2.65 7.45
C CYS A 183 -3.16 -3.32 7.55
N MET A 184 -3.35 -4.50 6.94
CA MET A 184 -4.56 -5.32 7.06
C MET A 184 -4.47 -6.41 8.14
N ALA A 185 -3.41 -6.43 8.96
CA ALA A 185 -3.27 -7.44 9.99
C ALA A 185 -4.39 -7.32 11.03
N ILE A 186 -4.94 -8.45 11.45
CA ILE A 186 -5.92 -8.48 12.54
C ILE A 186 -5.16 -8.47 13.85
N SER A 187 -5.27 -7.35 14.57
CA SER A 187 -4.55 -7.12 15.83
C SER A 187 -5.45 -7.17 17.06
N VAL A 188 -6.76 -7.24 16.84
CA VAL A 188 -7.78 -7.35 17.88
C VAL A 188 -8.83 -8.34 17.41
N VAL A 189 -9.18 -9.26 18.29
CA VAL A 189 -10.34 -10.14 18.11
C VAL A 189 -11.38 -9.77 19.14
N VAL A 190 -12.61 -9.54 18.70
CA VAL A 190 -13.76 -9.24 19.55
C VAL A 190 -14.65 -10.48 19.53
N ALA A 191 -14.49 -11.33 20.56
CA ALA A 191 -15.32 -12.50 20.76
C ALA A 191 -16.63 -12.11 21.45
N VAL A 192 -17.77 -12.43 20.83
CA VAL A 192 -19.10 -12.08 21.33
C VAL A 192 -19.65 -13.21 22.19
N GLY A 193 -20.06 -12.89 23.43
CA GLY A 193 -20.62 -13.86 24.35
C GLY A 193 -19.57 -14.90 24.80
N ASN A 194 -19.97 -16.17 24.85
CA ASN A 194 -19.16 -17.24 25.44
C ASN A 194 -18.20 -17.91 24.44
N VAL A 195 -18.08 -17.39 23.20
CA VAL A 195 -17.21 -17.96 22.16
C VAL A 195 -15.72 -17.75 22.45
N ALA A 196 -15.39 -16.84 23.36
CA ALA A 196 -14.02 -16.47 23.71
C ALA A 196 -13.19 -17.68 24.19
N ASP A 197 -13.74 -18.49 25.10
CA ASP A 197 -13.02 -19.61 25.69
C ASP A 197 -12.69 -20.67 24.62
N GLN A 198 -13.67 -21.02 23.79
CA GLN A 198 -13.50 -21.97 22.68
C GLN A 198 -12.47 -21.48 21.66
N LEU A 199 -12.51 -20.19 21.34
CA LEU A 199 -11.57 -19.58 20.41
C LEU A 199 -10.14 -19.61 20.97
N VAL A 200 -9.95 -19.25 22.25
CA VAL A 200 -8.64 -19.27 22.91
C VAL A 200 -8.11 -20.71 22.98
N GLU A 201 -8.94 -21.67 23.39
CA GLU A 201 -8.59 -23.09 23.47
C GLU A 201 -8.12 -23.64 22.13
N ALA A 202 -8.79 -23.26 21.03
CA ALA A 202 -8.42 -23.68 19.68
C ALA A 202 -7.20 -22.92 19.12
N LEU A 203 -7.01 -21.65 19.49
CA LEU A 203 -5.96 -20.79 18.93
C LEU A 203 -4.59 -21.02 19.57
N VAL A 204 -4.52 -21.20 20.89
CA VAL A 204 -3.24 -21.33 21.63
C VAL A 204 -2.34 -22.45 21.08
N PRO A 205 -2.84 -23.67 20.81
CA PRO A 205 -2.01 -24.74 20.24
C PRO A 205 -1.46 -24.39 18.85
N ARG A 206 -2.24 -23.65 18.03
CA ARG A 206 -1.83 -23.23 16.68
C ARG A 206 -0.72 -22.19 16.73
N ILE A 207 -0.79 -21.26 17.68
CA ILE A 207 0.27 -20.28 17.92
C ILE A 207 1.55 -20.99 18.38
N ALA A 208 1.45 -21.94 19.32
CA ALA A 208 2.60 -22.67 19.84
C ALA A 208 3.29 -23.53 18.77
N ALA A 209 2.54 -24.02 17.78
CA ALA A 209 3.05 -24.81 16.68
C ALA A 209 3.61 -23.99 15.50
N LEU A 210 3.53 -22.65 15.53
CA LEU A 210 4.01 -21.80 14.43
C LEU A 210 5.48 -22.06 14.11
N LYS A 211 5.76 -22.37 12.85
CA LYS A 211 7.12 -22.55 12.37
C LYS A 211 7.79 -21.21 12.06
N ILE A 212 8.52 -20.69 13.04
CA ILE A 212 9.29 -19.45 12.94
C ILE A 212 10.71 -19.76 12.46
N THR A 213 11.06 -19.26 11.28
CA THR A 213 12.38 -19.50 10.67
C THR A 213 12.70 -18.41 9.64
N GLN A 214 13.84 -18.53 8.97
CA GLN A 214 14.32 -17.59 7.97
C GLN A 214 13.42 -17.55 6.73
N GLY A 215 13.22 -16.37 6.14
CA GLY A 215 12.19 -16.13 5.11
C GLY A 215 12.40 -16.84 3.76
N MET A 216 13.58 -17.42 3.49
CA MET A 216 13.83 -18.24 2.30
C MET A 216 13.53 -19.72 2.53
N ASP A 217 13.23 -20.14 3.76
CA ASP A 217 12.74 -21.47 4.06
C ASP A 217 11.26 -21.56 3.66
N LEU A 218 10.95 -22.43 2.69
CA LEU A 218 9.58 -22.60 2.19
C LEU A 218 8.62 -23.18 3.24
N SER A 219 9.13 -23.70 4.34
CA SER A 219 8.33 -24.16 5.46
C SER A 219 8.09 -23.10 6.53
N ALA A 220 8.61 -21.88 6.37
CA ALA A 220 8.34 -20.77 7.28
C ALA A 220 6.87 -20.38 7.24
N GLU A 221 6.24 -20.31 8.42
CA GLU A 221 4.91 -19.74 8.58
C GLU A 221 4.97 -18.28 9.06
N MET A 222 6.05 -17.92 9.75
CA MET A 222 6.34 -16.55 10.17
C MET A 222 7.84 -16.26 10.06
N GLY A 223 8.18 -15.12 9.47
CA GLY A 223 9.55 -14.62 9.36
C GLY A 223 9.95 -13.67 10.50
N PRO A 224 11.15 -13.08 10.43
CA PRO A 224 11.56 -12.03 11.37
C PRO A 224 10.78 -10.73 11.11
N VAL A 225 10.80 -9.85 12.11
CA VAL A 225 10.36 -8.45 11.94
C VAL A 225 11.45 -7.60 11.26
N VAL A 226 11.07 -6.48 10.68
CA VAL A 226 11.93 -5.69 9.76
C VAL A 226 13.28 -5.23 10.33
N THR A 227 13.34 -4.84 11.60
CA THR A 227 14.55 -4.25 12.21
C THR A 227 14.65 -4.58 13.69
N GLN A 228 15.87 -4.52 14.23
CA GLN A 228 16.10 -4.66 15.67
C GLN A 228 15.34 -3.59 16.48
N VAL A 229 15.33 -2.34 16.02
CA VAL A 229 14.56 -1.25 16.67
C VAL A 229 13.06 -1.58 16.75
N HIS A 230 12.50 -2.18 15.70
CA HIS A 230 11.11 -2.60 15.72
C HIS A 230 10.87 -3.79 16.66
N LYS A 231 11.79 -4.75 16.68
CA LYS A 231 11.78 -5.87 17.63
C LYS A 231 11.80 -5.39 19.08
N ASP A 232 12.69 -4.45 19.42
CA ASP A 232 12.81 -3.91 20.77
C ASP A 232 11.50 -3.22 21.20
N LYS A 233 10.89 -2.44 20.29
CA LYS A 233 9.57 -1.84 20.52
C LYS A 233 8.47 -2.87 20.78
N ILE A 234 8.50 -4.02 20.11
CA ILE A 234 7.52 -5.11 20.33
C ILE A 234 7.77 -5.79 21.67
N ALA A 235 9.04 -5.96 22.07
CA ALA A 235 9.43 -6.64 23.29
C ALA A 235 9.11 -5.85 24.58
N GLY A 236 9.00 -4.52 24.49
CA GLY A 236 8.69 -3.63 25.62
C GLY A 236 9.92 -2.92 26.15
#